data_AF-A0A1Q9RTQ9-F1
#
_entry.id   AF-A0A1Q9RTQ9-F1
#
_cell.length_a   1.000
_cell.length_b   1.000
_cell.length_c   1.000
_cell.angle_alpha   90.00
_cell.angle_beta   90.00
_cell.angle_gamma   90.00
#
_symmetry.space_group_name_H-M   'P 1'
#
loop_
_entity.id
_entity.type
_entity.pdbx_description
1 polymer ?
#
loop_
_entity_poly.entity_id
_entity_poly.type
_entity_poly.pdbx_seq_one_letter_code
_entity_poly.pdbx_strand_id
1 'polypeptide(L)'
;MTIGRAARLLGDPVPELTSGLAEAARIARDSLVAEGRFSSNYTAWLDAAGAACTGKPEWLDGPHGIFAHVLTGTHADGWEWEASTYYHSFVLRAYRLAIAAVPGVKVPATVRARVDAMADVLRVLVTPGGVLPSLHDGPYRRAEWDRELAELDMRPVARRPVTVYRDAGYAVLYRNGVQAIVDYGPHGGSHGHLDTLALYLYGDDVAWQPDPGQVPYGHAYWRRHYASTAAHPTFSVDGLDQAECAGELVSAGAEEVTVACGTAYEGVSAVRRVVLAPDGTLRDELSVTTDRPRRIAAHLRPDVPLTARTDPDGTVRTSWAPRCTAPTPPRVRRRGSSPGPARPRRRPAAHPHPRRLGGRGRHRRDIPIDLPSGRLVPPVEGRPHISTAQPPAGRTGDPAEYARYEAGPPAHPARTWIRRYTQPTSDGGHLWNRS
;
A
#
# COMPACT_ATOMS: atom_id res chain seq x y z
N MET A 1 6.39 -7.92 -26.38
CA MET A 1 7.28 -7.18 -27.31
C MET A 1 7.21 -5.71 -26.91
N THR A 2 8.32 -4.98 -26.79
CA THR A 2 8.27 -3.55 -26.41
C THR A 2 7.77 -2.68 -27.57
N ILE A 3 7.16 -1.53 -27.27
CA ILE A 3 6.68 -0.57 -28.29
C ILE A 3 7.82 -0.19 -29.24
N GLY A 4 8.98 0.21 -28.71
CA GLY A 4 10.17 0.50 -29.51
C GLY A 4 10.77 -0.69 -30.28
N ARG A 5 10.30 -1.94 -30.11
CA ARG A 5 10.65 -3.08 -30.97
C ARG A 5 9.60 -3.35 -32.04
N ALA A 6 8.31 -3.13 -31.74
CA ALA A 6 7.25 -3.19 -32.73
C ALA A 6 7.33 -2.04 -33.74
N ALA A 7 7.63 -0.83 -33.26
CA ALA A 7 7.65 0.38 -34.08
C ALA A 7 8.77 0.37 -35.14
N ARG A 8 9.97 -0.15 -34.78
CA ARG A 8 11.08 -0.44 -35.71
C ARG A 8 10.78 -1.50 -36.80
N LEU A 9 9.60 -2.11 -36.79
CA LEU A 9 9.13 -3.04 -37.83
C LEU A 9 8.05 -2.42 -38.72
N LEU A 10 7.70 -1.14 -38.54
CA LEU A 10 6.55 -0.50 -39.20
C LEU A 10 6.95 0.66 -40.14
N GLY A 11 7.82 1.57 -39.72
CA GLY A 11 8.52 2.53 -40.60
C GLY A 11 7.68 3.67 -41.23
N ASP A 12 7.92 4.96 -40.95
CA ASP A 12 8.53 5.52 -39.74
C ASP A 12 8.03 6.97 -39.55
N PRO A 13 6.92 7.17 -38.79
CA PRO A 13 6.65 8.38 -38.01
C PRO A 13 7.09 8.20 -36.53
N VAL A 14 7.84 7.13 -36.27
CA VAL A 14 8.26 6.69 -34.94
C VAL A 14 9.41 7.54 -34.40
N PRO A 15 10.46 7.90 -35.19
CA PRO A 15 11.57 8.70 -34.67
C PRO A 15 11.11 10.09 -34.24
N GLU A 16 10.16 10.69 -34.96
CA GLU A 16 9.54 11.97 -34.60
C GLU A 16 8.74 11.85 -33.31
N LEU A 17 7.93 10.79 -33.18
CA LEU A 17 7.13 10.53 -31.98
C LEU A 17 8.00 10.27 -30.75
N THR A 18 9.04 9.41 -30.84
CA THR A 18 9.91 9.12 -29.70
C THR A 18 10.83 10.29 -29.37
N SER A 19 11.26 11.08 -30.37
CA SER A 19 12.01 12.32 -30.12
C SER A 19 11.13 13.38 -29.45
N GLY A 20 9.88 13.55 -29.90
CA GLY A 20 8.93 14.47 -29.27
C GLY A 20 8.54 14.08 -27.84
N LEU A 21 8.37 12.78 -27.57
CA LEU A 21 8.16 12.26 -26.22
C LEU A 21 9.40 12.45 -25.33
N ALA A 22 10.61 12.23 -25.85
CA ALA A 22 11.85 12.49 -25.13
C ALA A 22 12.07 13.99 -24.86
N GLU A 23 11.70 14.87 -25.79
CA GLU A 23 11.76 16.32 -25.61
C GLU A 23 10.80 16.78 -24.51
N ALA A 24 9.53 16.35 -24.58
CA ALA A 24 8.52 16.63 -23.56
C ALA A 24 8.92 16.10 -22.18
N ALA A 25 9.52 14.90 -22.12
CA ALA A 25 10.04 14.34 -20.87
C ALA A 25 11.18 15.19 -20.29
N ARG A 26 12.09 15.70 -21.12
CA ARG A 26 13.19 16.57 -20.67
C ARG A 26 12.66 17.89 -20.12
N ILE A 27 11.75 18.55 -20.85
CA ILE A 27 11.15 19.83 -20.44
C ILE A 27 10.41 19.69 -19.11
N ALA A 28 9.62 18.63 -18.94
CA ALA A 28 8.92 18.37 -17.68
C ALA A 28 9.88 18.08 -16.52
N ARG A 29 10.95 17.30 -16.77
CA ARG A 29 11.98 16.97 -15.76
C ARG A 29 12.75 18.22 -15.33
N ASP A 30 13.18 19.03 -16.29
CA ASP A 30 13.98 20.22 -16.02
C ASP A 30 13.14 21.32 -15.35
N SER A 31 11.80 21.33 -15.52
CA SER A 31 10.88 22.12 -14.66
C SER A 31 10.92 21.66 -13.21
N LEU A 32 10.78 20.35 -12.95
CA LEU A 32 10.87 19.80 -11.59
C LEU A 32 12.24 20.09 -10.94
N VAL A 33 13.33 20.04 -11.70
CA VAL A 33 14.66 20.44 -11.23
C VAL A 33 14.71 21.94 -10.89
N ALA A 34 14.16 22.81 -11.74
CA ALA A 34 14.10 24.25 -11.49
C ALA A 34 13.22 24.62 -10.27
N GLU A 35 12.20 23.81 -9.98
CA GLU A 35 11.37 23.89 -8.78
C GLU A 35 12.06 23.32 -7.52
N GLY A 36 13.29 22.79 -7.64
CA GLY A 36 14.03 22.13 -6.54
C GLY A 36 13.55 20.71 -6.21
N ARG A 37 12.64 20.15 -7.01
CA ARG A 37 11.92 18.88 -6.78
C ARG A 37 12.59 17.68 -7.47
N PHE A 38 13.92 17.71 -7.65
CA PHE A 38 14.65 16.66 -8.38
C PHE A 38 14.40 15.25 -7.83
N SER A 39 14.27 15.09 -6.50
CA SER A 39 14.00 13.80 -5.84
C SER A 39 12.61 13.20 -6.10
N SER A 40 11.68 13.94 -6.71
CA SER A 40 10.29 13.50 -6.85
C SER A 40 10.16 12.28 -7.76
N ASN A 41 9.32 11.31 -7.37
CA ASN A 41 9.05 10.10 -8.15
C ASN A 41 8.71 10.32 -9.64
N TYR A 42 8.16 11.50 -9.99
CA TYR A 42 7.93 11.90 -11.38
C TYR A 42 9.22 12.01 -12.20
N THR A 43 10.27 12.59 -11.64
CA THR A 43 11.57 12.80 -12.31
C THR A 43 12.15 11.46 -12.77
N ALA A 44 12.18 10.46 -11.89
CA ALA A 44 12.62 9.10 -12.22
C ALA A 44 11.85 8.48 -13.41
N TRP A 45 10.54 8.71 -13.51
CA TRP A 45 9.74 8.22 -14.64
C TRP A 45 9.91 9.03 -15.92
N LEU A 46 10.20 10.33 -15.83
CA LEU A 46 10.52 11.18 -16.98
C LEU A 46 11.87 10.78 -17.58
N ASP A 47 12.89 10.54 -16.76
CA ASP A 47 14.16 9.98 -17.23
C ASP A 47 14.01 8.56 -17.79
N ALA A 48 13.20 7.70 -17.15
CA ALA A 48 12.91 6.36 -17.67
C ALA A 48 12.18 6.41 -19.02
N ALA A 49 11.27 7.36 -19.23
CA ALA A 49 10.60 7.59 -20.51
C ALA A 49 11.58 8.08 -21.59
N GLY A 50 12.46 9.04 -21.26
CA GLY A 50 13.51 9.53 -22.16
C GLY A 50 14.51 8.44 -22.55
N ALA A 51 14.96 7.64 -21.58
CA ALA A 51 15.80 6.46 -21.81
C ALA A 51 15.11 5.43 -22.71
N ALA A 52 13.83 5.10 -22.45
CA ALA A 52 13.05 4.15 -23.25
C ALA A 52 12.75 4.64 -24.68
N CYS A 53 12.62 5.96 -24.89
CA CYS A 53 12.37 6.56 -26.20
C CYS A 53 13.65 6.69 -27.06
N THR A 54 14.81 6.92 -26.43
CA THR A 54 16.06 7.26 -27.15
C THR A 54 17.13 6.16 -27.12
N GLY A 55 17.15 5.31 -26.08
CA GLY A 55 18.20 4.32 -25.84
C GLY A 55 19.56 4.92 -25.48
N LYS A 56 19.62 6.18 -25.03
CA LYS A 56 20.86 6.92 -24.81
C LYS A 56 21.27 7.03 -23.33
N PRO A 57 22.58 7.08 -23.02
CA PRO A 57 23.08 7.20 -21.64
C PRO A 57 22.86 8.59 -20.99
N GLU A 58 22.52 9.62 -21.77
CA GLU A 58 22.24 11.00 -21.30
C GLU A 58 21.02 11.13 -20.36
N TRP A 59 20.25 10.04 -20.22
CA TRP A 59 19.13 9.90 -19.28
C TRP A 59 19.51 9.15 -18.00
N LEU A 60 20.68 8.51 -17.98
CA LEU A 60 21.16 7.70 -16.87
C LEU A 60 22.29 8.41 -16.12
N ASP A 61 23.26 8.94 -16.86
CA ASP A 61 24.43 9.62 -16.31
C ASP A 61 24.27 11.16 -16.34
N GLY A 62 25.11 11.88 -15.60
CA GLY A 62 25.03 13.33 -15.43
C GLY A 62 24.11 13.78 -14.27
N PRO A 63 24.04 15.10 -14.00
CA PRO A 63 23.49 15.64 -12.76
C PRO A 63 21.97 15.46 -12.62
N HIS A 64 21.24 15.38 -13.73
CA HIS A 64 19.78 15.18 -13.75
C HIS A 64 19.40 13.79 -14.31
N GLY A 65 20.32 12.82 -14.30
CA GLY A 65 20.06 11.45 -14.78
C GLY A 65 19.70 10.47 -13.65
N ILE A 66 19.21 9.29 -14.01
CA ILE A 66 18.82 8.22 -13.06
C ILE A 66 19.90 7.92 -12.01
N PHE A 67 21.19 7.96 -12.36
CA PHE A 67 22.28 7.67 -11.41
C PHE A 67 22.41 8.72 -10.31
N ALA A 68 22.11 9.99 -10.60
CA ALA A 68 22.00 11.04 -9.60
C ALA A 68 20.68 10.89 -8.82
N HIS A 69 19.56 10.69 -9.51
CA HIS A 69 18.24 10.52 -8.88
C HIS A 69 18.20 9.35 -7.88
N VAL A 70 18.80 8.21 -8.21
CA VAL A 70 18.94 7.06 -7.30
C VAL A 70 19.58 7.48 -5.99
N LEU A 71 20.60 8.34 -6.00
CA LEU A 71 21.29 8.76 -4.78
C LEU A 71 20.59 9.91 -4.03
N THR A 72 19.72 10.68 -4.71
CA THR A 72 18.98 11.81 -4.12
C THR A 72 17.60 11.44 -3.60
N GLY A 73 16.82 10.63 -4.34
CA GLY A 73 15.46 10.22 -3.99
C GLY A 73 15.38 8.94 -3.13
N THR A 74 16.52 8.43 -2.63
CA THR A 74 16.54 7.23 -1.76
C THR A 74 17.54 7.37 -0.62
N HIS A 75 17.24 6.69 0.49
CA HIS A 75 18.02 6.68 1.71
C HIS A 75 19.14 5.62 1.70
N ALA A 76 20.08 5.70 2.66
CA ALA A 76 21.20 4.76 2.73
C ALA A 76 20.77 3.35 3.13
N ASP A 77 19.69 3.24 3.92
CA ASP A 77 19.04 1.98 4.28
C ASP A 77 18.23 1.31 3.14
N GLY A 78 18.14 1.97 1.97
CA GLY A 78 17.54 1.44 0.75
C GLY A 78 16.11 1.91 0.47
N TRP A 79 15.46 2.63 1.37
CA TRP A 79 14.12 3.16 1.13
C TRP A 79 14.07 4.32 0.13
N GLU A 80 12.89 4.56 -0.42
CA GLU A 80 12.59 5.76 -1.22
C GLU A 80 12.03 6.82 -0.25
N TRP A 81 12.34 8.11 -0.49
CA TRP A 81 12.16 9.16 0.52
C TRP A 81 10.69 9.46 0.88
N GLU A 82 9.73 9.09 0.04
CA GLU A 82 8.30 9.28 0.28
C GLU A 82 7.71 8.23 1.25
N ALA A 83 8.53 7.27 1.72
CA ALA A 83 8.22 6.19 2.68
C ALA A 83 7.05 5.25 2.35
N SER A 84 6.23 5.55 1.33
CA SER A 84 5.17 4.69 0.80
C SER A 84 5.75 3.46 0.08
N THR A 85 5.22 2.28 0.42
CA THR A 85 5.59 1.03 -0.29
C THR A 85 5.23 1.08 -1.78
N TYR A 86 4.18 1.82 -2.16
CA TYR A 86 3.80 1.98 -3.56
C TYR A 86 4.81 2.83 -4.31
N TYR A 87 5.07 4.05 -3.83
CA TYR A 87 5.99 4.99 -4.49
C TYR A 87 7.42 4.46 -4.54
N HIS A 88 7.88 3.79 -3.47
CA HIS A 88 9.13 3.04 -3.47
C HIS A 88 9.23 2.03 -4.63
N SER A 89 8.21 1.18 -4.81
CA SER A 89 8.20 0.18 -5.90
C SER A 89 8.11 0.83 -7.28
N PHE A 90 7.37 1.94 -7.39
CA PHE A 90 7.11 2.70 -8.61
C PHE A 90 8.41 3.33 -9.12
N VAL A 91 9.19 3.94 -8.22
CA VAL A 91 10.52 4.49 -8.50
C VAL A 91 11.55 3.39 -8.80
N LEU A 92 11.54 2.27 -8.05
CA LEU A 92 12.39 1.11 -8.33
C LEU A 92 12.16 0.54 -9.74
N ARG A 93 10.91 0.49 -10.20
CA ARG A 93 10.56 0.10 -11.58
C ARG A 93 11.10 1.11 -12.60
N ALA A 94 10.96 2.41 -12.37
CA ALA A 94 11.54 3.44 -13.23
C ALA A 94 13.05 3.25 -13.43
N TYR A 95 13.81 3.11 -12.33
CA TYR A 95 15.26 2.88 -12.36
C TYR A 95 15.63 1.63 -13.18
N ARG A 96 14.94 0.50 -12.93
CA ARG A 96 15.19 -0.77 -13.63
C ARG A 96 14.87 -0.68 -15.13
N LEU A 97 13.75 -0.05 -15.49
CA LEU A 97 13.34 0.15 -16.89
C LEU A 97 14.31 1.07 -17.63
N ALA A 98 14.75 2.16 -17.00
CA ALA A 98 15.69 3.11 -17.59
C ALA A 98 17.05 2.46 -17.86
N ILE A 99 17.61 1.75 -16.88
CA ILE A 99 18.87 1.00 -17.03
C ILE A 99 18.77 -0.07 -18.12
N ALA A 100 17.64 -0.80 -18.19
CA ALA A 100 17.41 -1.80 -19.22
C ALA A 100 17.22 -1.22 -20.63
N ALA A 101 16.85 0.07 -20.74
CA ALA A 101 16.67 0.76 -22.02
C ALA A 101 17.99 1.16 -22.71
N VAL A 102 19.13 1.15 -21.99
CA VAL A 102 20.46 1.53 -22.51
C VAL A 102 21.43 0.33 -22.40
N PRO A 103 21.39 -0.63 -23.35
CA PRO A 103 22.21 -1.84 -23.29
C PRO A 103 23.71 -1.52 -23.22
N GLY A 104 24.42 -2.17 -22.29
CA GLY A 104 25.86 -2.00 -22.10
C GLY A 104 26.26 -0.81 -21.22
N VAL A 105 25.31 -0.03 -20.67
CA VAL A 105 25.65 1.06 -19.75
C VAL A 105 26.38 0.57 -18.49
N LYS A 106 27.48 1.25 -18.14
CA LYS A 106 28.27 0.94 -16.95
C LYS A 106 27.64 1.57 -15.69
N VAL A 107 26.59 0.93 -15.16
CA VAL A 107 25.96 1.37 -13.90
C VAL A 107 27.00 1.41 -12.75
N PRO A 108 27.18 2.56 -12.07
CA PRO A 108 28.10 2.70 -10.94
C PRO A 108 27.83 1.72 -9.80
N ALA A 109 28.87 1.32 -9.06
CA ALA A 109 28.74 0.35 -7.98
C ALA A 109 27.83 0.84 -6.83
N THR A 110 27.90 2.13 -6.51
CA THR A 110 27.03 2.79 -5.51
C THR A 110 25.56 2.78 -5.92
N VAL A 111 25.27 3.17 -7.17
CA VAL A 111 23.93 3.15 -7.77
C VAL A 111 23.36 1.73 -7.77
N ARG A 112 24.16 0.74 -8.19
CA ARG A 112 23.77 -0.68 -8.17
C ARG A 112 23.41 -1.13 -6.76
N ALA A 113 24.31 -0.92 -5.79
CA ALA A 113 24.08 -1.30 -4.39
C ALA A 113 22.82 -0.64 -3.81
N ARG A 114 22.49 0.59 -4.21
CA ARG A 114 21.26 1.27 -3.79
C ARG A 114 20.00 0.66 -4.42
N VAL A 115 20.01 0.37 -5.73
CA VAL A 115 18.90 -0.28 -6.44
C VAL A 115 18.67 -1.73 -5.96
N ASP A 116 19.74 -2.42 -5.55
CA ASP A 116 19.65 -3.74 -4.92
C ASP A 116 19.09 -3.62 -3.48
N ALA A 117 19.52 -2.63 -2.69
CA ALA A 117 18.97 -2.36 -1.35
C ALA A 117 17.47 -2.02 -1.38
N MET A 118 17.00 -1.25 -2.37
CA MET A 118 15.56 -1.03 -2.59
C MET A 118 14.82 -2.35 -2.83
N ALA A 119 15.38 -3.25 -3.62
CA ALA A 119 14.76 -4.56 -3.82
C ALA A 119 14.66 -5.34 -2.51
N ASP A 120 15.71 -5.31 -1.67
CA ASP A 120 15.71 -6.01 -0.38
C ASP A 120 14.76 -5.39 0.66
N VAL A 121 14.46 -4.07 0.63
CA VAL A 121 13.35 -3.46 1.40
C VAL A 121 12.04 -4.21 1.12
N LEU A 122 11.66 -4.31 -0.16
CA LEU A 122 10.43 -4.99 -0.57
C LEU A 122 10.41 -6.47 -0.19
N ARG A 123 11.58 -7.14 -0.24
CA ARG A 123 11.75 -8.57 0.11
C ARG A 123 11.74 -8.85 1.61
N VAL A 124 12.02 -7.84 2.44
CA VAL A 124 11.82 -7.90 3.90
C VAL A 124 10.35 -7.68 4.23
N LEU A 125 9.69 -6.69 3.61
CA LEU A 125 8.30 -6.31 3.89
C LEU A 125 7.28 -7.37 3.45
N VAL A 126 7.46 -7.98 2.27
CA VAL A 126 6.48 -8.92 1.71
C VAL A 126 6.38 -10.20 2.54
N THR A 127 5.19 -10.53 3.02
CA THR A 127 4.94 -11.70 3.87
C THR A 127 5.20 -13.01 3.11
N PRO A 128 5.43 -14.16 3.79
CA PRO A 128 5.60 -15.45 3.12
C PRO A 128 4.45 -15.88 2.20
N GLY A 129 3.22 -15.44 2.47
CA GLY A 129 2.03 -15.61 1.61
C GLY A 129 1.86 -14.54 0.52
N GLY A 130 2.84 -13.66 0.31
CA GLY A 130 2.85 -12.67 -0.77
C GLY A 130 2.00 -11.42 -0.51
N VAL A 131 1.72 -11.07 0.74
CA VAL A 131 1.09 -9.79 1.08
C VAL A 131 2.18 -8.72 1.22
N LEU A 132 2.11 -7.69 0.39
CA LEU A 132 2.95 -6.50 0.53
C LEU A 132 2.16 -5.41 1.31
N PRO A 133 2.64 -4.96 2.48
CA PRO A 133 2.04 -3.86 3.24
C PRO A 133 1.90 -2.59 2.39
N SER A 134 0.67 -2.09 2.24
CA SER A 134 0.38 -0.83 1.53
C SER A 134 0.57 0.36 2.47
N LEU A 135 1.82 0.58 2.90
CA LEU A 135 2.18 1.67 3.83
C LEU A 135 1.99 3.03 3.14
N HIS A 136 1.40 3.97 3.86
CA HIS A 136 1.08 5.34 3.41
C HIS A 136 0.24 5.35 2.11
N ASP A 137 0.36 6.37 1.25
CA ASP A 137 -0.39 6.41 -0.02
C ASP A 137 0.00 5.24 -0.95
N GLY A 138 -0.81 4.18 -0.94
CA GLY A 138 -0.67 3.01 -1.80
C GLY A 138 -2.01 2.36 -2.17
N PRO A 139 -2.15 1.74 -3.36
CA PRO A 139 -3.41 1.20 -3.83
C PRO A 139 -3.78 -0.10 -3.12
N TYR A 140 -5.08 -0.32 -2.92
CA TYR A 140 -5.62 -1.65 -2.63
C TYR A 140 -5.18 -2.68 -3.68
N ARG A 141 -5.13 -3.96 -3.28
CA ARG A 141 -4.84 -5.08 -4.18
C ARG A 141 -5.78 -5.09 -5.39
N ARG A 142 -5.19 -4.88 -6.57
CA ARG A 142 -5.79 -4.89 -7.91
C ARG A 142 -4.88 -5.69 -8.82
N ALA A 143 -5.44 -6.39 -9.82
CA ALA A 143 -4.67 -7.27 -10.69
C ALA A 143 -3.57 -6.55 -11.50
N GLU A 144 -3.70 -5.24 -11.69
CA GLU A 144 -2.71 -4.37 -12.32
C GLU A 144 -1.50 -4.15 -11.40
N TRP A 145 -1.75 -3.93 -10.10
CA TRP A 145 -0.71 -3.78 -9.08
C TRP A 145 0.03 -5.10 -8.85
N ASP A 146 -0.67 -6.23 -8.84
CA ASP A 146 -0.03 -7.56 -8.79
C ASP A 146 0.87 -7.80 -10.03
N ARG A 147 0.55 -7.25 -11.21
CA ARG A 147 1.40 -7.29 -12.41
C ARG A 147 2.60 -6.35 -12.33
N GLU A 148 2.40 -5.13 -11.82
CA GLU A 148 3.46 -4.14 -11.59
C GLU A 148 4.50 -4.70 -10.60
N LEU A 149 4.06 -5.36 -9.53
CA LEU A 149 4.93 -6.07 -8.58
C LEU A 149 5.61 -7.32 -9.15
N ALA A 150 5.02 -8.01 -10.13
CA ALA A 150 5.63 -9.18 -10.77
C ALA A 150 6.85 -8.85 -11.65
N GLU A 151 7.11 -7.57 -11.93
CA GLU A 151 8.37 -7.09 -12.54
C GLU A 151 9.50 -6.90 -11.51
N LEU A 152 9.18 -6.98 -10.21
CA LEU A 152 10.11 -6.87 -9.09
C LEU A 152 10.35 -8.26 -8.46
N ASP A 153 11.55 -8.47 -7.92
CA ASP A 153 11.90 -9.76 -7.32
C ASP A 153 11.41 -9.86 -5.86
N MET A 154 10.09 -9.95 -5.71
CA MET A 154 9.37 -10.00 -4.44
C MET A 154 9.52 -11.32 -3.66
N ARG A 155 10.54 -12.14 -3.94
CA ARG A 155 10.79 -13.38 -3.18
C ARG A 155 11.29 -13.05 -1.76
N PRO A 156 10.62 -13.47 -0.67
CA PRO A 156 11.02 -13.13 0.69
C PRO A 156 12.47 -13.56 0.99
N VAL A 157 13.22 -12.69 1.68
CA VAL A 157 14.57 -13.02 2.19
C VAL A 157 14.50 -13.69 3.56
N ALA A 158 15.60 -14.32 3.98
CA ALA A 158 15.74 -14.82 5.35
C ALA A 158 15.69 -13.65 6.34
N ARG A 159 14.63 -13.60 7.15
CA ARG A 159 14.34 -12.48 8.06
C ARG A 159 15.17 -12.58 9.35
N ARG A 160 15.69 -11.44 9.80
CA ARG A 160 16.12 -11.26 11.20
C ARG A 160 14.87 -11.07 12.07
N PRO A 161 14.92 -11.37 13.38
CA PRO A 161 13.76 -11.13 14.26
C PRO A 161 13.45 -9.64 14.40
N VAL A 162 14.45 -8.76 14.25
CA VAL A 162 14.29 -7.31 14.11
C VAL A 162 15.16 -6.82 12.95
N THR A 163 14.56 -6.01 12.07
CA THR A 163 15.24 -5.22 11.02
C THR A 163 14.83 -3.77 11.20
N VAL A 164 15.78 -2.83 11.08
CA VAL A 164 15.52 -1.40 11.28
C VAL A 164 16.05 -0.60 10.10
N TYR A 165 15.15 0.15 9.48
CA TYR A 165 15.41 1.21 8.51
C TYR A 165 15.43 2.52 9.29
N ARG A 166 16.61 3.14 9.39
CA ARG A 166 16.86 4.28 10.30
C ARG A 166 16.56 5.62 9.65
N ASP A 167 16.71 5.69 8.34
CA ASP A 167 16.58 6.93 7.58
C ASP A 167 15.10 7.12 7.19
N ALA A 168 14.45 6.03 6.76
CA ALA A 168 13.00 5.97 6.52
C ALA A 168 12.16 5.84 7.80
N GLY A 169 12.78 5.43 8.91
CA GLY A 169 12.11 5.27 10.20
C GLY A 169 11.07 4.13 10.26
N TYR A 170 11.40 2.96 9.72
CA TYR A 170 10.60 1.74 9.91
C TYR A 170 11.36 0.69 10.72
N ALA A 171 10.66 0.01 11.63
CA ALA A 171 11.16 -1.18 12.30
C ALA A 171 10.26 -2.38 12.02
N VAL A 172 10.81 -3.45 11.43
CA VAL A 172 10.10 -4.68 11.10
C VAL A 172 10.54 -5.78 12.07
N LEU A 173 9.58 -6.35 12.80
CA LEU A 173 9.81 -7.47 13.71
C LEU A 173 9.12 -8.73 13.19
N TYR A 174 9.77 -9.90 13.28
CA TYR A 174 9.22 -11.17 12.79
C TYR A 174 9.49 -12.37 13.72
N ARG A 175 8.43 -13.11 14.07
CA ARG A 175 8.50 -14.38 14.82
C ARG A 175 7.24 -15.20 14.63
N ASN A 176 7.38 -16.53 14.47
CA ASN A 176 6.27 -17.49 14.52
C ASN A 176 5.06 -17.14 13.62
N GLY A 177 5.31 -16.67 12.40
CA GLY A 177 4.28 -16.24 11.45
C GLY A 177 3.62 -14.89 11.77
N VAL A 178 4.10 -14.17 12.79
CA VAL A 178 3.74 -12.77 13.09
C VAL A 178 4.79 -11.84 12.49
N GLN A 179 4.34 -10.88 11.70
CA GLN A 179 5.09 -9.72 11.25
C GLN A 179 4.47 -8.45 11.86
N ALA A 180 5.27 -7.69 12.60
CA ALA A 180 4.93 -6.36 13.07
C ALA A 180 5.77 -5.32 12.32
N ILE A 181 5.16 -4.20 11.94
CA ILE A 181 5.85 -3.02 11.43
C ILE A 181 5.51 -1.85 12.33
N VAL A 182 6.54 -1.15 12.81
CA VAL A 182 6.42 0.10 13.55
C VAL A 182 6.90 1.23 12.66
N ASP A 183 6.02 2.21 12.43
CA ASP A 183 6.38 3.49 11.81
C ASP A 183 6.87 4.46 12.90
N TYR A 184 8.02 5.09 12.68
CA TYR A 184 8.52 6.23 13.44
C TYR A 184 9.21 7.25 12.52
N GLY A 185 8.92 7.22 11.22
CA GLY A 185 9.66 7.94 10.19
C GLY A 185 9.26 9.40 10.00
N PRO A 186 9.98 10.13 9.12
CA PRO A 186 9.50 11.38 8.58
C PRO A 186 8.20 11.16 7.82
N HIS A 187 7.25 12.08 7.94
CA HIS A 187 5.89 11.98 7.37
C HIS A 187 5.78 11.41 5.94
N GLY A 188 6.72 11.67 5.02
CA GLY A 188 6.65 11.23 3.62
C GLY A 188 6.06 12.26 2.65
N GLY A 189 5.79 13.49 3.12
CA GLY A 189 5.28 14.59 2.29
C GLY A 189 3.86 14.35 1.80
N SER A 190 3.53 14.72 0.56
CA SER A 190 2.15 14.69 0.04
C SER A 190 1.54 13.29 -0.18
N HIS A 191 2.31 12.24 0.12
CA HIS A 191 1.92 10.83 0.09
C HIS A 191 1.93 10.20 1.50
N GLY A 192 2.38 10.96 2.50
CA GLY A 192 2.48 10.59 3.90
C GLY A 192 1.16 10.56 4.65
N HIS A 193 1.11 9.78 5.74
CA HIS A 193 -0.04 9.68 6.63
C HIS A 193 0.28 10.28 8.02
N LEU A 194 -0.76 10.61 8.79
CA LEU A 194 -0.65 11.19 10.13
C LEU A 194 -0.66 10.08 11.20
N ASP A 195 0.24 9.12 11.03
CA ASP A 195 0.20 7.81 11.68
C ASP A 195 1.41 7.49 12.56
N THR A 196 2.38 8.39 12.70
CA THR A 196 3.64 8.19 13.43
C THR A 196 3.45 7.45 14.78
N LEU A 197 4.31 6.47 15.04
CA LEU A 197 4.19 5.42 16.06
C LEU A 197 3.14 4.33 15.76
N ALA A 198 2.57 4.22 14.55
CA ALA A 198 1.65 3.14 14.18
C ALA A 198 2.26 1.74 14.34
N LEU A 199 1.42 0.77 14.70
CA LEU A 199 1.77 -0.66 14.79
C LEU A 199 0.92 -1.50 13.84
N TYR A 200 1.48 -1.81 12.67
CA TYR A 200 0.85 -2.65 11.67
C TYR A 200 1.16 -4.14 11.92
N LEU A 201 0.14 -5.00 11.82
CA LEU A 201 0.25 -6.43 12.10
C LEU A 201 -0.21 -7.29 10.92
N TYR A 202 0.63 -8.22 10.52
CA TYR A 202 0.39 -9.19 9.46
C TYR A 202 0.71 -10.61 9.96
N GLY A 203 -0.14 -11.57 9.62
CA GLY A 203 0.23 -12.98 9.56
C GLY A 203 0.94 -13.30 8.25
N ASP A 204 1.34 -14.56 8.05
CA ASP A 204 2.04 -14.96 6.82
C ASP A 204 1.20 -14.77 5.54
N ASP A 205 -0.09 -15.07 5.55
CA ASP A 205 -1.01 -14.97 4.40
C ASP A 205 -2.14 -13.93 4.58
N VAL A 206 -2.18 -13.24 5.73
CA VAL A 206 -3.33 -12.46 6.18
C VAL A 206 -2.89 -11.13 6.79
N ALA A 207 -3.56 -10.04 6.44
CA ALA A 207 -3.43 -8.79 7.18
C ALA A 207 -4.34 -8.82 8.42
N TRP A 208 -3.79 -8.59 9.61
CA TRP A 208 -4.58 -8.54 10.85
C TRP A 208 -4.95 -7.10 11.22
N GLN A 209 -3.96 -6.21 11.15
CA GLN A 209 -4.07 -4.77 11.38
C GLN A 209 -3.20 -4.05 10.33
N PRO A 210 -3.61 -4.03 9.05
CA PRO A 210 -2.86 -3.36 8.00
C PRO A 210 -3.00 -1.84 8.06
N ASP A 211 -2.09 -1.15 7.38
CA ASP A 211 -2.31 0.21 6.90
C ASP A 211 -3.59 0.30 6.05
N PRO A 212 -4.39 1.38 6.13
CA PRO A 212 -5.53 1.62 5.25
C PRO A 212 -5.20 1.72 3.75
N GLY A 213 -3.95 2.02 3.39
CA GLY A 213 -3.57 2.45 2.06
C GLY A 213 -4.30 3.74 1.69
N GLN A 214 -4.54 3.95 0.39
CA GLN A 214 -5.23 5.14 -0.07
C GLN A 214 -6.31 4.85 -1.14
N VAL A 215 -7.39 5.61 -1.04
CA VAL A 215 -8.49 5.62 -2.01
C VAL A 215 -8.15 6.44 -3.26
N PRO A 216 -8.85 6.26 -4.39
CA PRO A 216 -8.67 7.12 -5.56
C PRO A 216 -8.82 8.62 -5.22
N TYR A 217 -7.77 9.41 -5.49
CA TYR A 217 -7.60 10.79 -5.00
C TYR A 217 -8.75 11.76 -5.34
N GLY A 218 -9.56 11.45 -6.36
CA GLY A 218 -10.76 12.23 -6.70
C GLY A 218 -11.83 12.30 -5.60
N HIS A 219 -11.76 11.44 -4.57
CA HIS A 219 -12.62 11.48 -3.40
C HIS A 219 -11.97 12.23 -2.23
N ALA A 220 -11.84 13.55 -2.33
CA ALA A 220 -11.09 14.39 -1.37
C ALA A 220 -11.41 14.15 0.12
N TYR A 221 -12.69 13.98 0.49
CA TYR A 221 -13.08 13.65 1.88
C TYR A 221 -12.48 12.31 2.35
N TRP A 222 -12.60 11.28 1.51
CA TRP A 222 -12.03 9.97 1.82
C TRP A 222 -10.50 10.01 1.80
N ARG A 223 -9.86 10.74 0.87
CA ARG A 223 -8.39 10.90 0.88
C ARG A 223 -7.90 11.48 2.20
N ARG A 224 -8.56 12.54 2.70
CA ARG A 224 -8.23 13.14 4.00
C ARG A 224 -8.45 12.17 5.16
N HIS A 225 -9.56 11.40 5.16
CA HIS A 225 -9.79 10.42 6.22
C HIS A 225 -8.75 9.30 6.21
N TYR A 226 -8.37 8.80 5.03
CA TYR A 226 -7.43 7.69 4.89
C TYR A 226 -6.02 8.07 5.33
N ALA A 227 -5.59 9.32 5.14
CA ALA A 227 -4.33 9.84 5.69
C ALA A 227 -4.42 10.31 7.16
N SER A 228 -5.59 10.23 7.81
CA SER A 228 -5.82 10.78 9.16
C SER A 228 -5.45 9.80 10.27
N THR A 229 -5.09 10.30 11.45
CA THR A 229 -4.69 9.48 12.62
C THR A 229 -5.80 8.52 13.06
N ALA A 230 -7.07 8.89 12.84
CA ALA A 230 -8.23 8.06 13.13
C ALA A 230 -8.35 6.81 12.23
N ALA A 231 -7.65 6.76 11.08
CA ALA A 231 -7.62 5.58 10.22
C ALA A 231 -6.54 4.54 10.61
N HIS A 232 -5.64 4.88 11.54
CA HIS A 232 -4.39 4.18 11.79
C HIS A 232 -4.26 3.55 13.20
N PRO A 233 -3.49 2.46 13.37
CA PRO A 233 -3.24 1.78 14.65
C PRO A 233 -2.15 2.48 15.49
N THR A 234 -2.22 3.80 15.56
CA THR A 234 -1.34 4.66 16.37
C THR A 234 -2.08 5.14 17.62
N PHE A 235 -1.78 6.33 18.13
CA PHE A 235 -2.49 7.00 19.22
C PHE A 235 -3.02 8.37 18.77
N SER A 236 -4.13 8.79 19.37
CA SER A 236 -4.60 10.17 19.30
C SER A 236 -4.78 10.82 20.67
N VAL A 237 -4.75 12.16 20.64
CA VAL A 237 -4.95 13.04 21.80
C VAL A 237 -6.15 13.93 21.53
N ASP A 238 -7.08 13.98 22.47
CA ASP A 238 -8.33 14.75 22.44
C ASP A 238 -9.25 14.46 21.24
N GLY A 239 -8.99 13.38 20.49
CA GLY A 239 -9.70 13.02 19.26
C GLY A 239 -9.21 13.79 18.02
N LEU A 240 -8.05 14.44 18.10
CA LEU A 240 -7.43 15.20 17.01
C LEU A 240 -6.46 14.33 16.19
N ASP A 241 -6.28 14.68 14.91
CA ASP A 241 -5.17 14.16 14.11
C ASP A 241 -3.81 14.65 14.67
N GLN A 242 -2.75 13.87 14.50
CA GLN A 242 -1.37 14.27 14.79
C GLN A 242 -0.94 15.43 13.86
N ALA A 243 0.02 16.24 14.31
CA ALA A 243 0.78 17.09 13.40
C ALA A 243 1.64 16.24 12.43
N GLU A 244 1.96 16.79 11.26
CA GLU A 244 3.04 16.24 10.43
C GLU A 244 4.34 16.25 11.26
N CYS A 245 4.86 15.07 11.56
CA CYS A 245 5.98 14.91 12.49
C CYS A 245 6.94 13.81 12.04
N ALA A 246 7.94 13.55 12.87
CA ALA A 246 8.83 12.42 12.77
C ALA A 246 9.07 11.85 14.16
N GLY A 247 9.20 10.53 14.25
CA GLY A 247 9.66 9.86 15.46
C GLY A 247 11.18 9.73 15.51
N GLU A 248 11.66 9.04 16.54
CA GLU A 248 13.07 8.67 16.70
C GLU A 248 13.22 7.22 17.20
N LEU A 249 14.33 6.58 16.84
CA LEU A 249 14.69 5.27 17.34
C LEU A 249 15.44 5.40 18.67
N VAL A 250 14.75 5.15 19.79
CA VAL A 250 15.34 5.16 21.13
C VAL A 250 16.26 3.95 21.34
N SER A 251 15.83 2.74 20.91
CA SER A 251 16.65 1.53 21.01
C SER A 251 16.20 0.44 20.03
N ALA A 252 17.13 -0.47 19.69
CA ALA A 252 16.84 -1.70 18.96
C ALA A 252 17.69 -2.84 19.52
N GLY A 253 17.05 -3.95 19.86
CA GLY A 253 17.67 -5.18 20.35
C GLY A 253 17.49 -6.33 19.36
N ALA A 254 17.90 -7.54 19.77
CA ALA A 254 17.76 -8.74 18.95
C ALA A 254 16.29 -9.22 18.80
N GLU A 255 15.42 -8.83 19.75
CA GLU A 255 14.02 -9.26 19.84
C GLU A 255 13.05 -8.10 20.13
N GLU A 256 13.53 -6.85 20.20
CA GLU A 256 12.72 -5.68 20.54
C GLU A 256 13.13 -4.39 19.82
N VAL A 257 12.23 -3.42 19.78
CA VAL A 257 12.49 -2.04 19.37
C VAL A 257 11.77 -1.06 20.31
N THR A 258 12.37 0.10 20.56
CA THR A 258 11.72 1.23 21.23
C THR A 258 11.86 2.47 20.37
N VAL A 259 10.73 3.14 20.12
CA VAL A 259 10.63 4.37 19.32
C VAL A 259 9.86 5.43 20.12
N ALA A 260 10.10 6.70 19.81
CA ALA A 260 9.43 7.83 20.48
C ALA A 260 8.99 8.91 19.49
N CYS A 261 8.04 9.75 19.89
CA CYS A 261 7.71 11.00 19.23
C CYS A 261 7.32 12.05 20.28
N GLY A 262 7.87 13.26 20.18
CA GLY A 262 7.61 14.39 21.07
C GLY A 262 6.94 15.60 20.40
N THR A 263 6.51 15.46 19.14
CA THR A 263 6.05 16.57 18.29
C THR A 263 4.69 16.34 17.64
N ALA A 264 4.12 15.13 17.75
CA ALA A 264 2.78 14.81 17.22
C ALA A 264 1.66 15.68 17.82
N TYR A 265 1.80 16.12 19.08
CA TYR A 265 0.88 17.03 19.75
C TYR A 265 1.62 17.95 20.74
N GLU A 266 1.20 19.21 20.85
CA GLU A 266 1.71 20.14 21.86
C GLU A 266 1.49 19.58 23.28
N GLY A 267 2.55 19.59 24.09
CA GLY A 267 2.53 19.16 25.48
C GLY A 267 2.54 17.65 25.69
N VAL A 268 2.78 16.85 24.64
CA VAL A 268 2.71 15.38 24.69
C VAL A 268 3.98 14.74 24.17
N SER A 269 4.48 13.73 24.88
CA SER A 269 5.46 12.79 24.35
C SER A 269 4.93 11.35 24.45
N ALA A 270 5.23 10.55 23.44
CA ALA A 270 4.82 9.16 23.36
C ALA A 270 6.04 8.27 23.10
N VAL A 271 6.06 7.09 23.73
CA VAL A 271 7.08 6.06 23.54
C VAL A 271 6.37 4.74 23.29
N ARG A 272 6.67 4.08 22.19
CA ARG A 272 6.17 2.76 21.83
C ARG A 272 7.30 1.75 21.82
N ARG A 273 7.20 0.74 22.68
CA ARG A 273 8.12 -0.40 22.73
C ARG A 273 7.42 -1.66 22.27
N VAL A 274 8.03 -2.39 21.34
CA VAL A 274 7.50 -3.64 20.78
C VAL A 274 8.51 -4.77 20.97
N VAL A 275 8.07 -5.87 21.60
CA VAL A 275 8.94 -7.01 21.98
C VAL A 275 8.36 -8.33 21.47
N LEU A 276 9.20 -9.13 20.81
CA LEU A 276 8.97 -10.53 20.45
C LEU A 276 9.28 -11.43 21.64
N ALA A 277 8.30 -11.66 22.52
CA ALA A 277 8.54 -12.33 23.79
C ALA A 277 8.90 -13.83 23.64
N PRO A 278 9.69 -14.42 24.57
CA PRO A 278 10.06 -15.83 24.54
C PRO A 278 8.88 -16.82 24.65
N ASP A 279 7.72 -16.36 25.13
CA ASP A 279 6.46 -17.11 25.16
C ASP A 279 5.76 -17.18 23.79
N GLY A 280 6.37 -16.64 22.74
CA GLY A 280 5.87 -16.61 21.37
C GLY A 280 4.87 -15.50 21.06
N THR A 281 4.67 -14.55 21.97
CA THR A 281 3.71 -13.44 21.81
C THR A 281 4.37 -12.11 21.47
N LEU A 282 3.58 -11.19 20.90
CA LEU A 282 3.99 -9.81 20.68
C LEU A 282 3.52 -8.94 21.86
N ARG A 283 4.43 -8.19 22.49
CA ARG A 283 4.12 -7.20 23.53
C ARG A 283 4.23 -5.81 22.92
N ASP A 284 3.16 -5.03 23.00
CA ASP A 284 3.09 -3.60 22.68
C ASP A 284 2.94 -2.81 24.00
N GLU A 285 3.86 -1.87 24.23
CA GLU A 285 3.90 -1.01 25.41
C GLU A 285 3.97 0.44 24.92
N LEU A 286 2.80 1.08 24.81
CA LEU A 286 2.65 2.49 24.47
C LEU A 286 2.48 3.30 25.77
N SER A 287 3.50 4.09 26.11
CA SER A 287 3.44 5.08 27.18
C SER A 287 3.24 6.47 26.56
N VAL A 288 2.30 7.26 27.11
CA VAL A 288 2.06 8.64 26.68
C VAL A 288 2.09 9.55 27.92
N THR A 289 2.94 10.56 27.89
CA THR A 289 3.14 11.56 28.94
C THR A 289 2.55 12.90 28.48
N THR A 290 1.84 13.59 29.37
CA THR A 290 1.13 14.84 29.04
C THR A 290 1.39 15.93 30.07
N ASP A 291 1.60 17.16 29.60
CA ASP A 291 1.77 18.39 30.38
C ASP A 291 0.57 18.75 31.29
N ARG A 292 -0.64 18.36 30.86
CA ARG A 292 -1.94 18.64 31.48
C ARG A 292 -2.88 17.45 31.26
N PRO A 293 -4.07 17.38 31.91
CA PRO A 293 -5.04 16.33 31.62
C PRO A 293 -5.50 16.34 30.14
N ARG A 294 -5.35 15.21 29.44
CA ARG A 294 -5.79 14.99 28.04
C ARG A 294 -6.62 13.72 27.91
N ARG A 295 -7.40 13.59 26.84
CA ARG A 295 -8.03 12.30 26.46
C ARG A 295 -7.10 11.54 25.53
N ILE A 296 -6.47 10.47 26.00
CA ILE A 296 -5.63 9.59 25.18
C ILE A 296 -6.44 8.41 24.64
N ALA A 297 -6.30 8.11 23.35
CA ALA A 297 -6.83 6.91 22.73
C ALA A 297 -5.72 6.15 21.97
N ALA A 298 -5.43 4.91 22.38
CA ALA A 298 -4.63 3.98 21.57
C ALA A 298 -5.57 3.24 20.62
N HIS A 299 -5.33 3.38 19.31
CA HIS A 299 -6.20 2.87 18.25
C HIS A 299 -5.88 1.42 17.90
N LEU A 300 -6.90 0.68 17.45
CA LEU A 300 -6.77 -0.62 16.81
C LEU A 300 -7.59 -0.64 15.53
N ARG A 301 -7.04 -1.26 14.49
CA ARG A 301 -7.58 -1.24 13.13
C ARG A 301 -7.69 -2.65 12.52
N PRO A 302 -8.53 -3.53 13.09
CA PRO A 302 -8.66 -4.92 12.65
C PRO A 302 -9.25 -5.07 11.23
N ASP A 303 -8.58 -5.83 10.36
CA ASP A 303 -9.16 -6.41 9.12
C ASP A 303 -9.62 -7.87 9.32
N VAL A 304 -9.50 -8.40 10.55
CA VAL A 304 -9.93 -9.74 10.97
C VAL A 304 -10.73 -9.69 12.27
N PRO A 305 -11.52 -10.73 12.60
CA PRO A 305 -12.15 -10.82 13.91
C PRO A 305 -11.12 -10.73 15.05
N LEU A 306 -11.32 -9.73 15.91
CA LEU A 306 -10.47 -9.41 17.04
C LEU A 306 -11.25 -9.60 18.34
N THR A 307 -10.74 -10.45 19.23
CA THR A 307 -11.21 -10.54 20.63
C THR A 307 -10.24 -9.78 21.51
N ALA A 308 -10.75 -8.84 22.32
CA ALA A 308 -9.99 -8.14 23.36
C ALA A 308 -10.52 -8.48 24.76
N ARG A 309 -9.62 -8.70 25.73
CA ARG A 309 -9.93 -8.89 27.15
C ARG A 309 -8.94 -8.07 27.99
N THR A 310 -9.44 -7.19 28.85
CA THR A 310 -8.62 -6.54 29.88
C THR A 310 -8.44 -7.48 31.07
N ASP A 311 -7.22 -7.65 31.54
CA ASP A 311 -6.89 -8.35 32.79
C ASP A 311 -7.00 -7.41 34.01
N PRO A 312 -7.04 -7.94 35.25
CA PRO A 312 -7.16 -7.13 36.47
C PRO A 312 -6.01 -6.13 36.71
N ASP A 313 -4.88 -6.29 36.03
CA ASP A 313 -3.72 -5.38 36.06
C ASP A 313 -3.80 -4.26 35.01
N GLY A 314 -4.89 -4.19 34.23
CA GLY A 314 -5.07 -3.24 33.13
C GLY A 314 -4.45 -3.70 31.79
N THR A 315 -3.76 -4.85 31.74
CA THR A 315 -3.18 -5.36 30.48
C THR A 315 -4.30 -5.80 29.53
N VAL A 316 -4.35 -5.23 28.33
CA VAL A 316 -5.31 -5.63 27.29
C VAL A 316 -4.71 -6.79 26.50
N ARG A 317 -5.32 -7.96 26.62
CA ARG A 317 -5.02 -9.15 25.83
C ARG A 317 -5.85 -9.15 24.55
N THR A 318 -5.19 -9.18 23.41
CA THR A 318 -5.83 -9.31 22.09
C THR A 318 -5.52 -10.67 21.49
N SER A 319 -6.50 -11.25 20.81
CA SER A 319 -6.31 -12.45 19.99
C SER A 319 -6.96 -12.27 18.63
N TRP A 320 -6.18 -12.50 17.58
CA TRP A 320 -6.55 -12.26 16.20
C TRP A 320 -6.91 -13.60 15.56
N ALA A 321 -8.09 -13.68 14.94
CA ALA A 321 -8.44 -14.84 14.12
C ALA A 321 -7.75 -14.73 12.74
N PRO A 322 -7.33 -15.85 12.12
CA PRO A 322 -7.11 -15.85 10.67
C PRO A 322 -8.41 -15.50 9.95
N ARG A 323 -8.34 -14.98 8.71
CA ARG A 323 -9.54 -14.72 7.90
C ARG A 323 -10.35 -16.01 7.75
N CYS A 324 -11.60 -16.01 8.21
CA CYS A 324 -12.49 -17.17 8.09
C CYS A 324 -12.82 -17.46 6.62
N THR A 325 -12.04 -18.33 5.98
CA THR A 325 -12.31 -18.93 4.67
C THR A 325 -13.42 -19.99 4.78
N ALA A 326 -14.58 -19.59 5.29
CA ALA A 326 -15.77 -20.43 5.29
C ALA A 326 -16.16 -20.76 3.84
N PRO A 327 -16.14 -22.04 3.43
CA PRO A 327 -16.54 -22.41 2.07
C PRO A 327 -18.04 -22.24 1.93
N THR A 328 -18.49 -21.35 1.04
CA THR A 328 -19.91 -21.17 0.73
C THR A 328 -20.51 -22.52 0.31
N PRO A 329 -21.52 -23.06 1.02
CA PRO A 329 -22.05 -24.38 0.73
C PRO A 329 -22.70 -24.43 -0.66
N PRO A 330 -22.65 -25.57 -1.36
CA PRO A 330 -23.01 -25.67 -2.77
C PRO A 330 -24.51 -25.40 -2.98
N ARG A 331 -24.85 -24.26 -3.59
CA ARG A 331 -26.23 -23.95 -3.98
C ARG A 331 -26.68 -24.79 -5.18
N VAL A 332 -27.21 -25.97 -4.85
CA VAL A 332 -28.29 -26.73 -5.50
C VAL A 332 -28.65 -26.28 -6.93
N ARG A 333 -28.42 -27.15 -7.92
CA ARG A 333 -29.01 -27.00 -9.25
C ARG A 333 -30.54 -27.10 -9.16
N ARG A 334 -31.25 -26.13 -9.73
CA ARG A 334 -32.65 -26.30 -10.19
C ARG A 334 -32.68 -26.26 -11.72
N ARG A 335 -33.20 -27.31 -12.36
CA ARG A 335 -33.72 -27.21 -13.73
C ARG A 335 -35.10 -26.55 -13.66
N GLY A 336 -35.37 -25.60 -14.55
CA GLY A 336 -36.66 -24.94 -14.70
C GLY A 336 -36.67 -24.13 -15.98
N SER A 337 -37.76 -24.21 -16.74
CA SER A 337 -37.89 -23.59 -18.07
C SER A 337 -38.12 -22.09 -18.00
N SER A 338 -37.67 -21.35 -19.02
CA SER A 338 -37.89 -19.91 -19.15
C SER A 338 -39.37 -19.53 -19.28
N PRO A 339 -39.74 -18.32 -18.84
CA PRO A 339 -40.43 -17.39 -19.74
C PRO A 339 -39.62 -16.08 -19.96
N GLY A 340 -39.98 -15.33 -21.01
CA GLY A 340 -39.19 -14.22 -21.55
C GLY A 340 -39.39 -12.83 -20.89
N PRO A 341 -38.71 -11.79 -21.42
CA PRO A 341 -38.63 -10.48 -20.78
C PRO A 341 -39.90 -9.61 -20.94
N ALA A 342 -40.27 -8.90 -19.87
CA ALA A 342 -41.36 -7.93 -19.88
C ALA A 342 -40.91 -6.54 -20.38
N ARG A 343 -41.80 -5.82 -21.09
CA ARG A 343 -41.53 -4.47 -21.63
C ARG A 343 -41.87 -3.35 -20.63
N PRO A 344 -41.16 -2.21 -20.67
CA PRO A 344 -41.62 -0.96 -20.06
C PRO A 344 -42.82 -0.35 -20.82
N ARG A 345 -43.57 0.56 -20.16
CA ARG A 345 -44.78 1.20 -20.70
C ARG A 345 -44.48 2.50 -21.48
N ARG A 346 -45.45 2.93 -22.31
CA ARG A 346 -45.38 4.06 -23.27
C ARG A 346 -45.61 5.45 -22.65
N ARG A 347 -45.10 6.49 -23.32
CA ARG A 347 -45.88 7.70 -23.68
C ARG A 347 -45.90 7.89 -25.22
N PRO A 348 -46.87 8.61 -25.82
CA PRO A 348 -47.14 8.56 -27.26
C PRO A 348 -46.75 9.82 -28.07
N ALA A 349 -46.47 9.61 -29.36
CA ALA A 349 -46.51 10.60 -30.44
C ALA A 349 -46.92 9.89 -31.76
N ALA A 350 -47.28 10.61 -32.82
CA ALA A 350 -48.15 10.11 -33.89
C ALA A 350 -47.48 9.77 -35.24
N HIS A 351 -47.96 8.67 -35.86
CA HIS A 351 -48.22 8.40 -37.29
C HIS A 351 -47.15 8.62 -38.41
N PRO A 352 -47.29 8.01 -39.62
CA PRO A 352 -46.15 7.58 -40.44
C PRO A 352 -46.14 8.05 -41.92
N HIS A 353 -45.02 7.80 -42.67
CA HIS A 353 -44.94 7.07 -43.96
C HIS A 353 -43.50 7.13 -44.62
N PRO A 354 -43.16 6.38 -45.72
CA PRO A 354 -41.84 5.73 -45.84
C PRO A 354 -41.12 5.85 -47.22
N ARG A 355 -40.16 4.93 -47.53
CA ARG A 355 -39.31 4.75 -48.77
C ARG A 355 -37.97 5.53 -48.69
N ARG A 356 -36.83 5.24 -49.38
CA ARG A 356 -36.26 4.17 -50.29
C ARG A 356 -34.71 4.43 -50.39
N LEU A 357 -33.78 3.75 -51.09
CA LEU A 357 -33.69 2.55 -51.99
C LEU A 357 -32.21 2.04 -52.05
N GLY A 358 -31.96 0.72 -52.10
CA GLY A 358 -30.72 0.09 -52.66
C GLY A 358 -29.41 0.17 -51.85
N GLY A 359 -28.34 -0.56 -52.20
CA GLY A 359 -28.25 -1.68 -53.14
C GLY A 359 -26.82 -2.07 -53.60
N ARG A 360 -26.65 -3.33 -54.05
CA ARG A 360 -25.45 -3.97 -54.67
C ARG A 360 -24.34 -4.46 -53.71
N GLY A 361 -23.82 -5.67 -54.03
CA GLY A 361 -22.57 -6.26 -53.52
C GLY A 361 -21.94 -7.14 -54.62
N ARG A 362 -20.78 -7.78 -54.38
CA ARG A 362 -20.15 -8.78 -55.27
C ARG A 362 -19.16 -9.69 -54.51
N HIS A 363 -18.96 -10.92 -54.98
CA HIS A 363 -18.14 -11.96 -54.35
C HIS A 363 -16.63 -11.87 -54.65
N ARG A 364 -15.82 -12.34 -53.68
CA ARG A 364 -14.58 -13.12 -53.85
C ARG A 364 -14.64 -14.23 -52.78
N ARG A 365 -14.73 -15.52 -53.15
CA ARG A 365 -13.65 -16.44 -53.58
C ARG A 365 -12.74 -16.84 -52.42
N ASP A 366 -13.08 -17.98 -51.81
CA ASP A 366 -12.30 -18.68 -50.81
C ASP A 366 -11.15 -19.50 -51.45
N ILE A 367 -10.05 -19.64 -50.72
CA ILE A 367 -8.94 -20.58 -51.02
C ILE A 367 -8.49 -21.17 -49.68
N PRO A 368 -8.50 -22.51 -49.49
CA PRO A 368 -8.01 -23.14 -48.26
C PRO A 368 -6.49 -23.27 -48.24
N ILE A 369 -5.88 -23.12 -47.06
CA ILE A 369 -4.49 -23.48 -46.78
C ILE A 369 -4.46 -24.18 -45.42
N ASP A 370 -4.04 -25.45 -45.41
CA ASP A 370 -3.80 -26.21 -44.17
C ASP A 370 -2.54 -25.72 -43.45
N LEU A 371 -2.55 -25.82 -42.11
CA LEU A 371 -1.38 -25.60 -41.26
C LEU A 371 -1.19 -26.80 -40.32
N PRO A 372 0.05 -27.29 -40.10
CA PRO A 372 0.32 -28.51 -39.35
C PRO A 372 0.07 -28.37 -37.84
N SER A 373 -0.33 -29.48 -37.22
CA SER A 373 -0.80 -29.55 -35.83
C SER A 373 0.33 -29.54 -34.78
N GLY A 374 0.77 -28.36 -34.38
CA GLY A 374 1.60 -28.15 -33.18
C GLY A 374 0.77 -28.17 -31.89
N ARG A 375 1.23 -28.90 -30.85
CA ARG A 375 0.53 -28.97 -29.55
C ARG A 375 0.63 -27.65 -28.78
N LEU A 376 -0.49 -26.95 -28.62
CA LEU A 376 -0.65 -25.90 -27.61
C LEU A 376 -1.13 -26.51 -26.29
N VAL A 377 -0.46 -26.20 -25.19
CA VAL A 377 -0.96 -26.45 -23.83
C VAL A 377 -1.95 -25.33 -23.49
N PRO A 378 -3.17 -25.62 -23.01
CA PRO A 378 -4.13 -24.59 -22.67
C PRO A 378 -3.67 -23.78 -21.44
N PRO A 379 -3.90 -22.46 -21.39
CA PRO A 379 -3.69 -21.69 -20.18
C PRO A 379 -4.69 -22.12 -19.09
N VAL A 380 -4.28 -22.06 -17.83
CA VAL A 380 -5.15 -22.36 -16.68
C VAL A 380 -6.23 -21.27 -16.58
N GLU A 381 -7.50 -21.66 -16.51
CA GLU A 381 -8.65 -20.73 -16.41
C GLU A 381 -8.72 -20.05 -15.03
N GLY A 382 -7.87 -19.05 -14.81
CA GLY A 382 -8.02 -18.09 -13.71
C GLY A 382 -9.24 -17.20 -13.94
N ARG A 383 -10.31 -17.41 -13.16
CA ARG A 383 -11.53 -16.58 -13.26
C ARG A 383 -11.26 -15.15 -12.75
N PRO A 384 -11.81 -14.10 -13.40
CA PRO A 384 -11.78 -12.76 -12.84
C PRO A 384 -12.68 -12.69 -11.60
N HIS A 385 -12.09 -12.34 -10.46
CA HIS A 385 -12.85 -12.08 -9.23
C HIS A 385 -13.38 -10.65 -9.23
N ILE A 386 -14.71 -10.50 -9.19
CA ILE A 386 -15.37 -9.22 -8.94
C ILE A 386 -15.35 -8.97 -7.43
N SER A 387 -14.71 -7.88 -7.00
CA SER A 387 -14.80 -7.43 -5.60
C SER A 387 -16.21 -6.89 -5.34
N THR A 388 -16.95 -7.51 -4.43
CA THR A 388 -18.35 -7.16 -4.14
C THR A 388 -18.47 -6.00 -3.14
N ALA A 389 -17.85 -4.87 -3.46
CA ALA A 389 -18.15 -3.59 -2.82
C ALA A 389 -19.45 -3.00 -3.41
N GLN A 390 -20.61 -3.60 -3.07
CA GLN A 390 -21.90 -3.00 -3.39
C GLN A 390 -22.31 -2.02 -2.27
N PRO A 391 -22.44 -0.71 -2.55
CA PRO A 391 -22.98 0.23 -1.56
C PRO A 391 -24.48 -0.03 -1.34
N PRO A 392 -25.00 0.11 -0.11
CA PRO A 392 -26.43 0.03 0.15
C PRO A 392 -27.16 1.22 -0.50
N ALA A 393 -28.20 0.94 -1.27
CA ALA A 393 -28.96 1.94 -2.01
C ALA A 393 -29.93 2.73 -1.10
N GLY A 394 -29.39 3.70 -0.38
CA GLY A 394 -30.06 4.93 0.07
C GLY A 394 -31.25 4.82 1.03
N ARG A 395 -31.04 5.26 2.28
CA ARG A 395 -32.02 6.09 3.03
C ARG A 395 -31.36 6.83 4.18
N THR A 396 -31.99 7.94 4.58
CA THR A 396 -31.59 8.83 5.69
C THR A 396 -32.21 8.38 7.01
N GLY A 397 -31.43 8.35 8.10
CA GLY A 397 -31.90 8.07 9.46
C GLY A 397 -30.72 7.90 10.43
N ASP A 398 -30.92 8.26 11.69
CA ASP A 398 -29.89 8.25 12.75
C ASP A 398 -29.64 6.84 13.36
N PRO A 399 -28.56 6.63 14.15
CA PRO A 399 -27.93 5.32 14.31
C PRO A 399 -28.44 4.47 15.47
N ALA A 400 -28.12 3.17 15.42
CA ALA A 400 -28.18 2.26 16.57
C ALA A 400 -27.08 1.17 16.53
N GLU A 401 -26.73 0.77 17.75
CA GLU A 401 -25.91 -0.34 18.25
C GLU A 401 -25.57 -1.53 17.32
N TYR A 402 -24.34 -2.05 17.49
CA TYR A 402 -23.98 -3.44 17.15
C TYR A 402 -23.53 -4.20 18.40
N ALA A 403 -24.27 -5.25 18.76
CA ALA A 403 -23.91 -6.15 19.85
C ALA A 403 -24.29 -7.61 19.53
N ARG A 404 -23.30 -8.52 19.68
CA ARG A 404 -23.39 -10.00 19.72
C ARG A 404 -23.84 -10.71 18.43
N TYR A 405 -23.16 -11.80 18.09
CA TYR A 405 -23.67 -13.15 18.39
C TYR A 405 -22.52 -14.18 18.44
N GLU A 406 -22.85 -15.47 18.54
CA GLU A 406 -22.07 -16.47 19.28
C GLU A 406 -21.11 -17.34 18.42
N ALA A 407 -20.32 -18.18 19.10
CA ALA A 407 -19.11 -18.81 18.58
C ALA A 407 -19.27 -20.28 18.12
N GLY A 408 -18.28 -20.76 17.35
CA GLY A 408 -18.03 -22.18 17.08
C GLY A 408 -16.59 -22.58 17.44
N PRO A 409 -16.26 -23.89 17.55
CA PRO A 409 -14.95 -24.36 18.05
C PRO A 409 -13.76 -24.06 17.11
N PRO A 410 -12.51 -24.06 17.63
CA PRO A 410 -11.45 -23.21 17.08
C PRO A 410 -10.35 -23.94 16.28
N ALA A 411 -9.59 -23.12 15.53
CA ALA A 411 -8.17 -23.35 15.24
C ALA A 411 -7.36 -22.13 15.72
N HIS A 412 -6.10 -22.38 16.10
CA HIS A 412 -5.20 -21.49 16.87
C HIS A 412 -5.19 -19.98 16.50
N PRO A 413 -5.43 -19.07 17.47
CA PRO A 413 -5.23 -17.63 17.28
C PRO A 413 -3.85 -17.15 17.78
N ALA A 414 -3.27 -16.15 17.10
CA ALA A 414 -2.11 -15.42 17.59
C ALA A 414 -2.52 -14.46 18.73
N ARG A 415 -1.60 -14.20 19.69
CA ARG A 415 -1.85 -13.33 20.85
C ARG A 415 -0.89 -12.14 20.88
N THR A 416 -1.46 -10.96 21.08
CA THR A 416 -0.74 -9.70 21.27
C THR A 416 -1.23 -9.04 22.56
N TRP A 417 -0.36 -8.36 23.29
CA TRP A 417 -0.74 -7.64 24.52
C TRP A 417 -0.47 -6.14 24.35
N ILE A 418 -1.36 -5.31 24.90
CA ILE A 418 -1.18 -3.85 24.98
C ILE A 418 -1.19 -3.48 26.47
N ARG A 419 -0.07 -2.99 26.98
CA ARG A 419 0.00 -2.48 28.36
C ARG A 419 -0.21 -0.97 28.35
N ARG A 420 -1.20 -0.49 29.11
CA ARG A 420 -1.48 0.94 29.29
C ARG A 420 -1.01 1.38 30.66
N TYR A 421 -0.22 2.45 30.73
CA TYR A 421 -0.05 3.22 31.97
C TYR A 421 -0.71 4.59 31.78
N THR A 422 -1.73 4.87 32.57
CA THR A 422 -2.07 6.23 32.98
C THR A 422 -1.28 6.51 34.25
N GLN A 423 -0.38 7.50 34.25
CA GLN A 423 0.13 8.01 35.52
C GLN A 423 -1.03 8.60 36.33
N PRO A 424 -1.04 8.43 37.67
CA PRO A 424 -1.84 9.28 38.54
C PRO A 424 -1.38 10.74 38.38
N THR A 425 -2.31 11.69 38.34
CA THR A 425 -1.94 13.10 38.52
C THR A 425 -1.32 13.27 39.89
N SER A 426 -0.13 13.88 39.94
CA SER A 426 0.57 14.18 41.19
C SER A 426 -0.04 15.42 41.86
N ASP A 427 -1.28 15.30 42.31
CA ASP A 427 -2.04 16.40 42.92
C ASP A 427 -1.54 16.71 44.34
N GLY A 428 -0.36 17.34 44.40
CA GLY A 428 0.19 17.96 45.61
C GLY A 428 -0.60 19.22 45.96
N GLY A 429 -1.77 19.07 46.57
CA GLY A 429 -2.68 20.16 46.93
C GLY A 429 -3.25 20.03 48.34
N HIS A 430 -2.65 20.71 49.31
CA HIS A 430 -3.22 20.84 50.66
C HIS A 430 -4.57 21.59 50.63
N LEU A 431 -5.55 21.13 51.41
CA LEU A 431 -6.51 22.02 52.06
C LEU A 431 -7.00 21.43 53.40
N TRP A 432 -7.11 22.30 54.40
CA TRP A 432 -7.62 21.97 55.74
C TRP A 432 -9.11 22.30 55.86
N ASN A 433 -9.92 21.45 56.50
CA ASN A 433 -10.38 21.68 57.89
C ASN A 433 -11.46 20.68 58.36
N ARG A 434 -11.36 20.32 59.65
CA ARG A 434 -12.43 20.18 60.67
C ARG A 434 -13.84 19.75 60.20
N SER A 435 -14.29 18.62 60.75
CA SER A 435 -15.02 18.64 62.05
C SER A 435 -14.74 17.36 62.81
#